data_AF-A0A6L9ABE3-F1
#
_entry.id   AF-A0A6L9ABE3-F1
#
_cell.length_a   1.000
_cell.length_b   1.000
_cell.length_c   1.000
_cell.angle_alpha   90.00
_cell.angle_beta   90.00
_cell.angle_gamma   90.00
#
_symmetry.space_group_name_H-M   'P 1'
#
loop_
_entity.id
_entity.type
_entity.pdbx_description
1 polymer ?
#
loop_
_entity_poly.entity_id
_entity_poly.type
_entity_poly.pdbx_seq_one_letter_code
_entity_poly.pdbx_strand_id
1 'polypeptide(L)'
;MKKANLTGTLVCFVACLIFLSSGDIFREKPIALIWFLRQNILFFTGTLAWCLMTLTMCLSLRSSWLNKVLGGLDKAWRLHKWAGICAIAFAFAHWLDEKLPQLFVAFGWLTHPGKIVDINLTPVQENWLHAGLLAG
;
A
#
# COMPACT_ATOMS: atom_id res chain seq x y z
N MET A 1 -28.76 -11.19 -13.90
CA MET A 1 -27.97 -10.39 -12.92
C MET A 1 -26.53 -10.92 -12.90
N LYS A 2 -25.50 -10.05 -12.73
CA LYS A 2 -24.07 -10.36 -12.42
C LYS A 2 -23.09 -10.78 -13.54
N LYS A 3 -22.80 -9.91 -14.52
CA LYS A 3 -21.52 -9.96 -15.28
C LYS A 3 -20.82 -8.59 -15.29
N ALA A 4 -20.83 -7.92 -14.15
CA ALA A 4 -20.17 -6.65 -13.94
C ALA A 4 -18.95 -6.89 -13.02
N ASN A 5 -17.78 -6.45 -13.47
CA ASN A 5 -16.57 -6.20 -12.67
C ASN A 5 -15.54 -7.33 -12.51
N LEU A 6 -15.64 -8.45 -13.24
CA LEU A 6 -14.67 -9.56 -13.16
C LEU A 6 -13.20 -9.11 -13.31
N THR A 7 -12.92 -8.19 -14.24
CA THR A 7 -11.57 -7.71 -14.52
C THR A 7 -10.99 -6.84 -13.40
N GLY A 8 -11.82 -5.99 -12.79
CA GLY A 8 -11.41 -5.19 -11.63
C GLY A 8 -11.17 -6.07 -10.40
N THR A 9 -12.05 -7.05 -10.16
CA THR A 9 -11.87 -8.06 -9.10
C THR A 9 -10.60 -8.89 -9.34
N LEU A 10 -10.28 -9.23 -10.59
CA LEU A 10 -9.05 -9.95 -10.94
C LEU A 10 -7.80 -9.14 -10.60
N VAL A 11 -7.77 -7.84 -10.91
CA VAL A 11 -6.62 -6.97 -10.58
C VAL A 11 -6.44 -6.85 -9.07
N CYS A 12 -7.53 -6.68 -8.31
CA CYS A 12 -7.46 -6.70 -6.85
C CYS A 12 -6.98 -8.06 -6.32
N PHE A 13 -7.44 -9.17 -6.92
CA PHE A 13 -7.01 -10.50 -6.53
C PHE A 13 -5.53 -10.75 -6.83
N VAL A 14 -5.02 -10.29 -7.98
CA VAL A 14 -3.60 -10.34 -8.32
C VAL A 14 -2.78 -9.48 -7.36
N ALA A 15 -3.24 -8.28 -7.01
CA ALA A 15 -2.57 -7.45 -6.01
C ALA A 15 -2.53 -8.14 -4.63
N CYS A 16 -3.62 -8.80 -4.22
CA CYS A 16 -3.64 -9.61 -3.01
C CYS A 16 -2.67 -10.79 -3.09
N LEU A 17 -2.59 -11.50 -4.22
CA LEU A 17 -1.63 -12.60 -4.40
C LEU A 17 -0.19 -12.12 -4.33
N ILE A 18 0.13 -10.98 -4.95
CA ILE A 18 1.47 -10.36 -4.88
C ILE A 18 1.80 -10.03 -3.42
N PHE A 19 0.86 -9.42 -2.69
CA PHE A 19 1.05 -9.10 -1.28
C PHE A 19 1.23 -10.36 -0.41
N LEU A 20 0.36 -11.36 -0.55
CA LEU A 20 0.48 -12.62 0.18
C LEU A 20 1.78 -13.38 -0.15
N SER A 21 2.31 -13.20 -1.37
CA SER A 21 3.57 -13.82 -1.80
C SER A 21 4.82 -13.17 -1.18
N SER A 22 4.75 -11.97 -0.59
CA SER A 22 5.96 -11.31 -0.06
C SER A 22 6.52 -12.06 1.16
N GLY A 23 5.72 -12.87 1.85
CA GLY A 23 6.16 -13.69 2.97
C GLY A 23 6.52 -12.90 4.24
N ASP A 24 6.48 -11.56 4.17
CA ASP A 24 6.80 -10.67 5.29
C ASP A 24 5.81 -10.84 6.45
N ILE A 25 4.56 -11.23 6.15
CA ILE A 25 3.49 -11.48 7.12
C ILE A 25 3.90 -12.52 8.19
N PHE A 26 4.81 -13.43 7.85
CA PHE A 26 5.18 -14.57 8.71
C PHE A 26 6.52 -14.39 9.43
N ARG A 27 7.21 -13.26 9.26
CA ARG A 27 8.62 -13.13 9.66
C ARG A 27 8.86 -12.38 10.98
N GLU A 28 7.87 -11.69 11.54
CA GLU A 28 8.11 -10.71 12.61
C GLU A 28 7.68 -11.13 14.03
N LYS A 29 8.42 -10.63 15.03
CA LYS A 29 8.24 -10.87 16.47
C LYS A 29 7.17 -9.93 17.08
N PRO A 30 6.47 -10.34 18.17
CA PRO A 30 5.28 -9.64 18.68
C PRO A 30 5.50 -8.22 19.24
N ILE A 31 6.76 -7.83 19.49
CA ILE A 31 7.12 -6.59 20.20
C ILE A 31 7.06 -5.36 19.25
N ALA A 32 7.06 -5.57 17.92
CA ALA A 32 7.03 -4.51 16.91
C ALA A 32 5.70 -4.45 16.13
N LEU A 33 4.60 -4.92 16.71
CA LEU A 33 3.32 -5.12 15.99
C LEU A 33 2.83 -3.87 15.25
N ILE A 34 2.98 -2.68 15.83
CA ILE A 34 2.54 -1.41 15.24
C ILE A 34 3.36 -1.07 13.98
N TRP A 35 4.69 -1.18 14.05
CA TRP A 35 5.59 -0.92 12.93
C TRP A 35 5.44 -1.97 11.83
N PHE A 36 5.26 -3.22 12.23
CA PHE A 36 4.96 -4.30 11.31
C PHE A 36 3.65 -4.06 10.57
N LEU A 37 2.57 -3.70 11.27
CA LEU A 37 1.27 -3.46 10.65
C LEU A 37 1.35 -2.28 9.68
N ARG A 38 2.04 -1.20 10.08
CA ARG A 38 2.32 -0.06 9.21
C ARG A 38 3.07 -0.47 7.95
N GLN A 39 4.17 -1.21 8.08
CA GLN A 39 4.97 -1.65 6.93
C GLN A 39 4.13 -2.48 5.95
N ASN A 40 3.29 -3.37 6.47
CA ASN A 40 2.36 -4.15 5.65
C ASN A 40 1.31 -3.27 4.96
N ILE A 41 0.75 -2.27 5.65
CA ILE A 41 -0.22 -1.32 5.07
C ILE A 41 0.44 -0.50 3.95
N LEU A 42 1.67 -0.01 4.16
CA LEU A 42 2.45 0.69 3.16
C LEU A 42 2.65 -0.16 1.89
N PHE A 43 3.12 -1.40 2.05
CA PHE A 43 3.33 -2.31 0.92
C PHE A 43 2.02 -2.66 0.21
N PHE A 44 0.96 -2.92 0.97
CA PHE A 44 -0.34 -3.27 0.41
C PHE A 44 -0.96 -2.12 -0.39
N THR A 45 -0.97 -0.91 0.17
CA THR A 45 -1.52 0.29 -0.48
C THR A 45 -0.73 0.67 -1.73
N GLY A 46 0.61 0.58 -1.67
CA GLY A 46 1.47 0.84 -2.83
C GLY A 46 1.27 -0.17 -3.96
N THR A 47 1.18 -1.46 -3.62
CA THR A 47 0.94 -2.55 -4.61
C THR A 47 -0.42 -2.38 -5.28
N LEU A 48 -1.48 -2.10 -4.51
CA LEU A 48 -2.80 -1.81 -5.06
C LEU A 48 -2.81 -0.59 -5.97
N ALA A 49 -2.16 0.50 -5.56
CA ALA A 49 -2.06 1.71 -6.37
C ALA A 49 -1.35 1.43 -7.71
N TRP A 50 -0.24 0.69 -7.68
CA TRP A 50 0.52 0.34 -8.88
C TRP A 50 -0.29 -0.55 -9.85
N CYS A 51 -0.96 -1.58 -9.33
CA CYS A 51 -1.82 -2.45 -10.15
C CYS A 51 -2.99 -1.68 -10.77
N LEU A 52 -3.65 -0.80 -10.01
CA LEU A 52 -4.77 0.02 -10.51
C LEU A 52 -4.33 1.06 -11.54
N MET A 53 -3.17 1.70 -11.33
CA MET A 53 -2.60 2.64 -12.30
C MET A 53 -2.26 1.94 -13.62
N THR A 54 -1.61 0.77 -13.54
CA THR A 54 -1.29 -0.06 -14.70
C THR A 54 -2.55 -0.48 -15.46
N LEU A 55 -3.59 -0.93 -14.74
CA LEU A 55 -4.90 -1.24 -15.33
C LEU A 55 -5.47 -0.02 -16.06
N THR A 56 -5.45 1.15 -15.41
CA THR A 56 -5.96 2.40 -15.97
C THR A 56 -5.26 2.76 -17.29
N MET A 57 -3.93 2.60 -17.34
CA MET A 57 -3.13 2.82 -18.56
C MET A 57 -3.50 1.82 -19.68
N CYS A 58 -3.61 0.53 -19.36
CA CYS A 58 -4.04 -0.50 -20.32
C CYS A 58 -5.43 -0.21 -20.90
N LEU A 59 -6.36 0.30 -20.08
CA LEU A 59 -7.67 0.75 -20.54
C LEU A 59 -7.59 2.00 -21.42
N SER A 60 -6.65 2.92 -21.16
CA SER A 60 -6.46 4.15 -21.94
C SER A 60 -5.98 3.87 -23.36
N LEU A 61 -5.20 2.80 -23.56
CA LEU A 61 -4.72 2.37 -24.88
C LEU A 61 -5.84 1.83 -25.79
N ARG A 62 -7.09 1.74 -25.30
CA ARG A 62 -8.26 1.22 -26.03
C ARG A 62 -7.96 -0.10 -26.74
N SER A 63 -7.16 -0.97 -26.12
CA SER A 63 -6.73 -2.23 -26.73
C SER A 63 -7.96 -3.07 -27.13
N SER A 64 -8.02 -3.45 -28.40
CA SER A 64 -9.15 -4.18 -28.99
C SER A 64 -9.37 -5.54 -28.32
N TRP A 65 -8.29 -6.19 -27.88
CA TRP A 65 -8.34 -7.43 -27.10
C TRP A 65 -9.04 -7.22 -25.75
N LEU A 66 -8.67 -6.17 -25.03
CA LEU A 66 -9.22 -5.88 -23.71
C LEU A 66 -10.72 -5.52 -23.78
N ASN A 67 -11.12 -4.82 -24.84
CA ASN A 67 -12.53 -4.46 -25.08
C ASN A 67 -13.41 -5.71 -25.33
N LYS A 68 -12.83 -6.74 -25.99
CA LYS A 68 -13.48 -8.04 -26.22
C LYS A 68 -13.65 -8.82 -24.90
N VAL A 69 -12.65 -8.79 -24.01
CA VAL A 69 -12.71 -9.41 -22.67
C VAL A 69 -13.68 -8.68 -21.74
N LEU A 70 -13.71 -7.34 -21.78
CA LEU A 70 -14.58 -6.51 -20.93
C LEU A 70 -16.06 -6.52 -21.34
N GLY A 71 -16.36 -7.03 -22.55
CA GLY A 71 -17.73 -7.17 -23.03
C GLY A 71 -18.40 -5.85 -23.37
N GLY A 72 -17.64 -4.89 -23.93
CA GLY A 72 -18.15 -3.66 -24.53
C GLY A 72 -17.47 -2.36 -24.07
N LEU A 73 -17.59 -1.34 -24.91
CA LEU A 73 -16.96 -0.02 -24.75
C LEU A 73 -17.44 0.71 -23.48
N ASP A 74 -18.75 0.65 -23.20
CA ASP A 74 -19.36 1.32 -22.04
C ASP A 74 -18.86 0.77 -20.70
N LYS A 75 -18.53 -0.53 -20.66
CA LYS A 75 -17.99 -1.17 -19.45
C LYS A 75 -16.55 -0.78 -19.23
N ALA A 76 -15.75 -0.76 -20.30
CA ALA A 76 -14.36 -0.32 -20.24
C ALA A 76 -14.26 1.13 -19.74
N TRP A 77 -15.13 2.03 -20.23
CA TRP A 77 -15.14 3.41 -19.77
C TRP A 77 -15.46 3.55 -18.27
N ARG A 78 -16.50 2.86 -17.78
CA ARG A 78 -16.83 2.87 -16.35
C ARG A 78 -15.70 2.30 -15.51
N LEU A 79 -15.08 1.20 -15.96
CA LEU A 79 -13.96 0.58 -15.25
C LEU A 79 -12.75 1.53 -15.18
N HIS A 80 -12.41 2.21 -16.27
CA HIS A 80 -11.31 3.18 -16.29
C HIS A 80 -11.55 4.33 -15.31
N LYS A 81 -12.76 4.90 -15.30
CA LYS A 81 -13.13 5.97 -14.36
C LYS A 81 -12.94 5.53 -12.90
N TRP A 82 -13.49 4.38 -12.53
CA TRP A 82 -13.39 3.90 -11.15
C TRP A 82 -11.98 3.41 -10.79
N ALA A 83 -11.27 2.76 -11.72
CA ALA A 83 -9.89 2.34 -11.50
C ALA A 83 -8.97 3.54 -11.26
N GLY A 84 -9.13 4.63 -12.03
CA GLY A 84 -8.36 5.86 -11.83
C GLY A 84 -8.65 6.54 -10.48
N ILE A 85 -9.92 6.64 -10.09
CA ILE A 85 -10.30 7.21 -8.79
C ILE A 85 -9.71 6.38 -7.64
N CYS A 86 -9.84 5.05 -7.70
CA CYS A 86 -9.27 4.17 -6.69
C CYS A 86 -7.74 4.25 -6.67
N ALA A 87 -7.07 4.30 -7.84
CA ALA A 87 -5.62 4.43 -7.93
C ALA A 87 -5.11 5.69 -7.22
N ILE A 88 -5.76 6.83 -7.45
CA ILE A 88 -5.40 8.10 -6.80
C ILE A 88 -5.66 8.02 -5.28
N ALA A 89 -6.80 7.44 -4.87
CA ALA A 89 -7.12 7.28 -3.45
C ALA A 89 -6.07 6.43 -2.71
N PHE A 90 -5.66 5.29 -3.29
CA PHE A 90 -4.62 4.45 -2.71
C PHE A 90 -3.23 5.09 -2.76
N ALA A 91 -2.89 5.80 -3.84
CA ALA A 91 -1.62 6.54 -3.91
C ALA A 91 -1.55 7.64 -2.85
N PHE A 92 -2.66 8.33 -2.60
CA PHE A 92 -2.74 9.32 -1.52
C PHE A 92 -2.63 8.67 -0.14
N ALA A 93 -3.30 7.54 0.09
CA ALA A 93 -3.17 6.78 1.33
C ALA A 93 -1.73 6.28 1.56
N HIS A 94 -1.06 5.81 0.51
CA HIS A 94 0.34 5.37 0.54
C HIS A 94 1.28 6.53 0.90
N TRP A 95 1.11 7.68 0.24
CA TRP A 95 1.87 8.89 0.55
C TRP A 95 1.65 9.38 1.99
N LEU A 96 0.39 9.34 2.45
CA LEU A 96 0.05 9.73 3.82
C LEU A 96 0.78 8.82 4.82
N ASP A 97 0.73 7.51 4.65
CA ASP A 97 1.37 6.55 5.55
C ASP A 97 2.90 6.71 5.58
N GLU A 98 3.53 7.08 4.46
CA GLU A 98 4.96 7.42 4.42
C GLU A 98 5.26 8.70 5.23
N LYS A 99 4.39 9.71 5.14
CA LYS A 99 4.60 11.03 5.76
C LYS A 99 4.14 11.10 7.22
N LEU A 100 3.25 10.23 7.66
CA LEU A 100 2.74 10.23 9.03
C LEU A 100 3.89 10.20 10.06
N PRO A 101 4.85 9.25 10.07
CA PRO A 101 5.89 9.23 11.10
C PRO A 101 6.75 10.49 11.10
N GLN A 102 7.04 11.05 9.93
CA GLN A 102 7.83 12.28 9.80
C GLN A 102 7.07 13.47 10.42
N LEU A 103 5.75 13.52 10.23
CA LEU A 103 4.89 14.53 10.83
C LEU A 103 4.81 14.37 12.36
N PHE A 104 4.68 13.14 12.85
CA PHE A 104 4.70 12.84 14.29
C PHE A 104 6.05 13.21 14.93
N VAL A 105 7.17 13.01 14.23
CA VAL A 105 8.50 13.48 14.67
C VAL A 105 8.55 15.01 14.68
N ALA A 106 8.03 15.68 13.65
CA ALA A 106 8.00 17.14 13.57
C ALA A 106 7.15 17.78 14.68
N PHE A 107 6.06 17.12 15.11
CA PHE A 107 5.23 17.54 16.24
C PHE A 107 5.84 17.19 17.62
N GLY A 108 7.00 16.53 17.67
CA GLY A 108 7.65 16.12 18.93
C GLY A 108 6.99 14.94 19.63
N TRP A 109 6.08 14.23 18.95
CA TRP A 109 5.42 13.03 19.48
C TRP A 109 6.27 11.76 19.29
N LEU A 110 7.19 11.75 18.33
CA LEU A 110 8.16 10.66 18.12
C LEU A 110 9.58 11.21 18.14
N THR A 111 10.49 10.48 18.78
CA THR A 111 11.93 10.75 18.70
C THR A 111 12.45 10.20 17.38
N HIS A 112 13.14 11.05 16.60
CA HIS A 112 13.82 10.62 15.38
C HIS A 112 14.86 9.56 15.75
N PRO A 113 14.86 8.36 15.14
CA PRO A 113 15.94 7.41 15.34
C PRO A 113 17.24 8.09 14.92
N GLY A 114 18.23 8.14 15.81
CA GLY A 114 19.55 8.66 15.49
C GLY A 114 20.09 7.97 14.23
N LYS A 115 20.97 8.65 13.48
CA LYS A 115 21.64 8.00 12.34
C LYS A 115 22.25 6.67 12.81
N ILE A 116 22.09 5.62 12.00
CA ILE A 116 22.45 4.20 12.28
C ILE A 116 23.93 4.01 12.71
N VAL A 117 24.75 5.06 12.69
CA VAL A 117 26.18 5.03 13.01
C VAL A 117 26.46 5.13 14.53
N ASP A 118 25.56 5.66 15.37
CA ASP A 118 25.88 6.00 16.77
C ASP A 118 24.84 5.54 17.83
N ILE A 119 24.32 4.31 17.78
CA ILE A 119 23.25 3.91 18.71
C ILE A 119 23.79 3.23 19.99
N ASN A 120 24.17 4.04 20.99
CA ASN A 120 24.15 3.63 22.40
C ASN A 120 22.77 4.03 22.96
N LEU A 121 21.82 3.09 22.96
CA LEU A 121 20.47 3.35 23.45
C LEU A 121 20.50 3.56 24.96
N THR A 122 19.94 4.67 25.43
CA THR A 122 19.63 4.79 26.87
C THR A 122 18.55 3.77 27.25
N PRO A 123 18.47 3.31 28.52
CA PRO A 123 17.46 2.33 28.96
C PRO A 123 16.01 2.78 28.67
N VAL A 124 15.79 4.10 28.65
CA VAL A 124 14.51 4.69 28.27
C VAL A 124 14.28 4.52 26.78
N GLN A 125 15.25 4.82 25.91
CA GLN A 125 15.11 4.61 24.47
C GLN A 125 14.98 3.12 24.11
N GLU A 126 15.65 2.22 24.83
CA GLU A 126 15.45 0.78 24.68
C GLU A 126 13.99 0.40 25.02
N ASN A 127 13.45 0.93 26.12
CA ASN A 127 12.04 0.73 26.48
C ASN A 127 11.08 1.32 25.44
N TRP A 128 11.44 2.40 24.76
CA TRP A 128 10.63 3.03 23.70
C TRP A 128 10.72 2.25 22.38
N LEU A 129 11.85 1.62 22.09
CA LEU A 129 11.98 0.63 21.01
C LEU A 129 11.10 -0.58 21.28
N HIS A 130 11.13 -1.11 22.50
CA HIS A 130 10.26 -2.21 22.91
C HIS A 130 8.78 -1.83 22.95
N ALA A 131 8.45 -0.57 23.18
CA ALA A 131 7.09 -0.06 23.10
C ALA A 131 6.63 0.25 21.66
N GLY A 132 7.51 0.13 20.66
CA GLY A 132 7.19 0.48 19.27
C GLY A 132 7.01 1.99 19.04
N LEU A 133 7.63 2.84 19.86
CA LEU A 133 7.64 4.30 19.72
C LEU A 133 8.88 4.82 18.98
N LEU A 134 9.90 3.99 18.80
CA LEU A 134 11.05 4.27 17.95
C LEU A 134 10.94 3.44 16.67
N ALA A 135 10.94 4.12 15.53
CA ALA A 135 11.09 3.48 14.23
C ALA A 135 12.51 2.92 14.14
N GLY A 136 12.64 1.59 14.01
CA GLY A 136 13.91 0.92 13.74
C GLY A 136 14.42 1.19 12.33
#